data_AF-A0A543KWG1-F1
#
_entry.id   AF-A0A543KWG1-F1
#
_cell.length_a   1.000
_cell.length_b   1.000
_cell.length_c   1.000
_cell.angle_alpha   90.00
_cell.angle_beta   90.00
_cell.angle_gamma   90.00
#
_symmetry.space_group_name_H-M   'P 1'
#
loop_
_entity.id
_entity.type
_entity.pdbx_description
1 polymer ?
#
loop_
_entity_poly.entity_id
_entity_poly.type
_entity_poly.pdbx_seq_one_letter_code
_entity_poly.pdbx_strand_id
1 'polypeptide(L)'
;MRVHELKSTPVLAKLICDRCGAQARHDEGDGLNNFLQLGFDAGWGSFLGDGTRVDIDLCHSCLKETLGPWLRLSTSAWASAPAPEA
;
A
#
# COMPACT_ATOMS: atom_id res chain seq x y z
N MET A 1 38.97 16.34 2.20
CA MET A 1 38.18 15.21 2.72
C MET A 1 36.84 15.77 3.17
N ARG A 2 35.72 15.41 2.50
CA ARG A 2 34.37 15.82 2.94
C ARG A 2 33.82 14.75 3.87
N VAL A 3 33.36 15.16 5.05
CA VAL A 3 32.69 14.26 6.00
C VAL A 3 31.19 14.36 5.70
N HIS A 4 30.57 13.24 5.36
CA HIS A 4 29.12 13.13 5.19
C HIS A 4 28.52 12.54 6.46
N GLU A 5 27.38 13.09 6.90
CA GLU A 5 26.62 12.56 8.02
C GLU A 5 25.73 11.40 7.54
N LEU A 6 25.89 10.22 8.15
CA LEU A 6 25.04 9.05 7.90
C LEU A 6 23.78 9.15 8.75
N LYS A 7 22.61 9.18 8.10
CA LYS A 7 21.32 9.18 8.79
C LYS A 7 20.60 7.86 8.53
N SER A 8 20.33 7.10 9.59
CA SER A 8 19.54 5.87 9.50
C SER A 8 18.07 6.22 9.30
N THR A 9 17.43 5.62 8.30
CA THR A 9 16.00 5.77 8.02
C THR A 9 15.35 4.39 8.08
N PRO A 10 14.30 4.17 8.87
CA PRO A 10 13.63 2.89 8.90
C PRO A 10 12.94 2.63 7.55
N VAL A 11 13.07 1.41 7.06
CA VAL A 11 12.41 0.93 5.84
C VAL A 11 11.46 -0.21 6.17
N LEU A 12 10.33 -0.27 5.49
CA LEU A 12 9.39 -1.38 5.56
C LEU A 12 10.03 -2.59 4.90
N ALA A 13 10.43 -3.59 5.68
CA ALA A 13 11.13 -4.76 5.13
C ALA A 13 10.19 -5.70 4.35
N LYS A 14 8.94 -5.84 4.81
CA LYS A 14 7.99 -6.83 4.33
C LYS A 14 6.54 -6.43 4.56
N LEU A 15 5.65 -6.81 3.65
CA LEU A 15 4.19 -6.82 3.81
C LEU A 15 3.63 -8.23 3.64
N ILE A 16 2.53 -8.51 4.34
CA ILE A 16 1.77 -9.75 4.26
C ILE A 16 0.31 -9.39 4.04
N CYS A 17 -0.35 -10.01 3.06
CA CYS A 17 -1.77 -9.75 2.83
C CYS A 17 -2.59 -10.49 3.88
N ASP A 18 -3.43 -9.77 4.61
CA ASP A 18 -4.25 -10.34 5.70
C ASP A 18 -5.30 -11.34 5.19
N ARG A 19 -5.69 -11.26 3.90
CA ARG A 19 -6.67 -12.17 3.30
C ARG A 19 -6.06 -13.46 2.77
N CYS A 20 -4.96 -13.39 2.02
CA CYS A 20 -4.40 -14.57 1.32
C CYS A 20 -3.00 -14.99 1.77
N GLY A 21 -2.35 -14.22 2.65
CA GLY A 21 -1.01 -14.50 3.15
C GLY A 21 0.12 -14.22 2.15
N ALA A 22 -0.18 -13.69 0.96
CA ALA A 22 0.83 -13.29 -0.04
C ALA A 22 1.81 -12.29 0.57
N GLN A 23 3.08 -12.39 0.20
CA GLN A 23 4.16 -11.62 0.82
C GLN A 23 4.90 -10.80 -0.23
N ALA A 24 5.29 -9.59 0.16
CA ALA A 24 6.18 -8.73 -0.61
C ALA A 24 7.32 -8.26 0.29
N ARG A 25 8.53 -8.14 -0.28
CA ARG A 25 9.71 -7.62 0.41
C ARG A 25 10.25 -6.42 -0.34
N HIS A 26 10.86 -5.49 0.38
CA HIS A 26 11.36 -4.24 -0.20
C HIS A 26 12.51 -4.45 -1.21
N ASP A 27 13.28 -5.52 -1.07
CA ASP A 27 14.48 -5.83 -1.84
C ASP A 27 14.27 -6.87 -2.95
N GLU A 28 13.03 -7.30 -3.21
CA GLU A 28 12.73 -8.36 -4.17
C GLU A 28 11.64 -7.95 -5.19
N GLY A 29 11.92 -8.14 -6.48
CA GLY A 29 10.94 -7.99 -7.57
C GLY A 29 10.32 -6.58 -7.67
N ASP A 30 8.99 -6.53 -7.88
CA ASP A 30 8.21 -5.28 -7.86
C ASP A 30 8.02 -4.71 -6.44
N GLY A 31 8.74 -5.24 -5.45
CA GLY A 31 8.74 -4.75 -4.09
C GLY A 31 7.36 -4.76 -3.45
N LEU A 32 7.06 -3.67 -2.74
CA LEU A 32 5.79 -3.44 -2.02
C LEU A 32 4.69 -2.80 -2.89
N ASN A 33 4.93 -2.60 -4.20
CA ASN A 33 4.10 -1.76 -5.08
C ASN A 33 2.65 -2.27 -5.27
N ASN A 34 2.41 -3.55 -4.98
CA ASN A 34 1.14 -4.23 -5.26
C ASN A 34 0.27 -4.44 -4.01
N PHE A 35 0.43 -3.59 -3.00
CA PHE A 35 -0.28 -3.64 -1.73
C PHE A 35 -0.98 -2.32 -1.40
N LEU A 36 -2.21 -2.43 -0.89
CA LEU A 36 -2.90 -1.37 -0.18
C LEU A 36 -2.68 -1.57 1.31
N GLN A 37 -2.27 -0.50 2.00
CA GLN A 37 -2.23 -0.42 3.45
C GLN A 37 -3.25 0.63 3.89
N LEU A 38 -4.21 0.24 4.72
CA LEU A 38 -5.25 1.13 5.21
C LEU A 38 -5.20 1.13 6.74
N GLY A 39 -5.08 2.33 7.31
CA GLY A 39 -5.11 2.53 8.76
C GLY A 39 -5.93 3.76 9.12
N PHE A 40 -6.97 3.61 9.94
CA PHE A 40 -7.80 4.72 10.41
C PHE A 40 -8.44 4.42 11.77
N ASP A 41 -8.87 5.48 12.46
CA ASP A 41 -9.62 5.36 13.71
C ASP A 41 -11.10 5.57 13.42
N ALA A 42 -11.94 4.66 13.92
CA ALA A 42 -13.38 4.72 13.72
C ALA A 42 -14.01 5.91 14.46
N GLY A 43 -14.98 6.56 13.81
CA GLY A 43 -15.74 7.66 14.40
C GLY A 43 -16.70 7.22 15.51
N TRP A 44 -17.34 8.20 16.15
CA TRP A 44 -18.37 7.98 17.15
C TRP A 44 -19.65 7.37 16.55
N GLY A 45 -20.25 6.40 17.23
CA GLY A 45 -21.40 5.62 16.77
C GLY A 45 -21.08 4.63 15.65
N SER A 46 -19.80 4.34 15.40
CA SER A 46 -19.38 3.44 14.32
C SER A 46 -19.80 1.99 14.60
N PHE A 47 -20.23 1.27 13.56
CA PHE A 47 -20.45 -0.18 13.63
C PHE A 47 -19.18 -0.98 13.95
N LEU A 48 -18.00 -0.38 13.78
CA LEU A 48 -16.71 -0.98 14.13
C LEU A 48 -16.31 -0.73 15.60
N GLY A 49 -17.11 0.03 16.35
CA GLY A 49 -16.83 0.48 17.70
C GLY A 49 -16.17 1.85 17.75
N ASP A 50 -16.59 2.67 18.72
CA ASP A 50 -16.12 4.05 18.88
C ASP A 50 -14.61 4.14 19.12
N GLY A 51 -13.91 4.93 18.31
CA GLY A 51 -12.46 5.16 18.43
C GLY A 51 -11.61 3.92 18.12
N THR A 52 -12.22 2.85 17.59
CA THR A 52 -11.49 1.61 17.29
C THR A 52 -10.48 1.85 16.17
N ARG A 53 -9.22 1.50 16.42
CA ARG A 53 -8.18 1.47 15.41
C ARG A 53 -8.45 0.32 14.44
N VAL A 54 -8.49 0.62 13.15
CA VAL A 54 -8.65 -0.36 12.08
C VAL A 54 -7.42 -0.29 11.20
N ASP A 55 -6.71 -1.41 11.08
CA ASP A 55 -5.58 -1.58 10.18
C ASP A 55 -5.82 -2.84 9.32
N ILE A 56 -5.49 -2.77 8.04
CA ILE A 56 -5.52 -3.92 7.12
C ILE A 56 -4.55 -3.72 5.95
N ASP A 57 -3.83 -4.79 5.62
CA ASP A 57 -2.96 -4.88 4.45
C ASP A 57 -3.53 -5.87 3.41
N LEU A 58 -3.82 -5.38 2.20
CA LEU A 58 -4.38 -6.19 1.12
C LEU A 58 -3.52 -6.11 -0.14
N CYS A 59 -3.18 -7.25 -0.73
CA CYS A 59 -2.63 -7.25 -2.09
C CYS A 59 -3.70 -6.79 -3.09
N HIS A 60 -3.28 -6.19 -4.21
CA HIS A 60 -4.21 -5.66 -5.24
C HIS A 60 -5.17 -6.72 -5.80
N SER A 61 -4.80 -8.00 -5.84
CA SER A 61 -5.73 -9.09 -6.21
C SER A 61 -6.86 -9.22 -5.20
N CYS A 62 -6.53 -9.34 -3.91
CA CYS A 62 -7.53 -9.42 -2.85
C CYS A 62 -8.36 -8.14 -2.73
N LEU A 63 -7.77 -6.97 -2.94
CA LEU A 63 -8.51 -5.71 -3.01
C LEU A 63 -9.57 -5.74 -4.13
N LYS A 64 -9.17 -6.14 -5.33
CA LYS A 64 -10.05 -6.24 -6.50
C LYS A 64 -11.15 -7.28 -6.30
N GLU A 65 -10.83 -8.43 -5.73
CA GLU A 65 -11.82 -9.47 -5.45
C GLU A 65 -12.80 -9.08 -4.33
N THR A 66 -12.33 -8.40 -3.28
CA THR A 66 -13.17 -8.02 -2.13
C THR A 66 -14.09 -6.85 -2.45
N LEU A 67 -13.57 -5.79 -3.08
CA LEU A 67 -14.34 -4.56 -3.33
C LEU A 67 -14.93 -4.51 -4.74
N GLY A 68 -14.33 -5.22 -5.70
CA GLY A 68 -14.84 -5.42 -7.05
C GLY A 68 -15.44 -4.16 -7.69
N PRO A 69 -16.76 -4.16 -7.95
CA PRO A 69 -17.44 -3.07 -8.66
C PRO A 69 -17.50 -1.75 -7.89
N TRP A 70 -17.18 -1.73 -6.59
CA TRP A 70 -17.14 -0.50 -5.78
C TRP A 70 -15.84 0.29 -5.97
N LEU A 71 -14.82 -0.32 -6.59
CA LEU A 71 -13.56 0.37 -6.90
C LEU A 71 -13.78 1.40 -8.01
N ARG A 72 -13.38 2.65 -7.74
CA ARG A 72 -13.35 3.74 -8.72
C ARG A 72 -11.94 3.83 -9.31
N LEU A 73 -11.75 3.22 -10.47
CA LEU A 73 -10.45 3.15 -11.13
C LEU A 73 -10.28 4.30 -12.13
N SER A 74 -9.13 4.95 -12.12
CA SER A 74 -8.71 5.95 -13.09
C SER A 74 -7.23 5.81 -13.39
N THR A 75 -6.81 6.10 -14.61
CA THR A 75 -5.39 6.06 -15.00
C THR A 75 -4.63 7.20 -14.33
N SER A 76 -3.43 6.91 -13.82
CA SER A 76 -2.54 7.93 -13.26
C SER A 76 -1.88 8.77 -14.37
N ALA A 77 -1.41 9.97 -14.02
CA ALA A 77 -0.73 10.85 -14.96
C ALA A 77 0.54 10.22 -15.55
N TRP A 78 1.32 9.49 -14.74
CA TRP A 78 2.55 8.84 -15.20
C TRP A 78 2.30 7.71 -16.19
N ALA A 79 1.19 6.97 -16.03
CA ALA A 79 0.80 5.91 -16.95
C ALA A 79 0.09 6.45 -18.21
N SER A 80 -0.28 7.74 -18.21
CA SER A 80 -0.94 8.41 -19.33
C SER A 80 0.02 9.29 -20.15
N ALA A 81 1.29 9.42 -19.74
CA ALA A 81 2.27 10.22 -20.46
C ALA A 81 2.67 9.51 -21.77
N PRO A 82 2.82 10.23 -22.90
CA PRO A 82 3.40 9.66 -24.11
C PRO A 82 4.82 9.16 -23.79
N ALA A 83 5.19 8.01 -24.34
CA ALA A 83 6.52 7.45 -24.15
C ALA A 83 7.58 8.48 -24.57
N PRO A 84 8.71 8.61 -23.84
CA PRO A 84 9.80 9.49 -24.27
C PRO A 84 10.27 9.05 -25.66
N GLU A 85 10.30 9.98 -26.61
CA GLU A 85 10.85 9.75 -27.96
C GLU A 85 12.34 9.35 -27.81
N ALA A 86 12.68 8.21 -28.41
CA ALA A 86 14.01 7.58 -28.34
C ALA A 86 15.06 8.31 -29.17
#